data_AF-A0A9E0VEQ3-F1
#
_entry.id   AF-A0A9E0VEQ3-F1
#
_cell.length_a   1.000
_cell.length_b   1.000
_cell.length_c   1.000
_cell.angle_alpha   90.00
_cell.angle_beta   90.00
_cell.angle_gamma   90.00
#
_symmetry.space_group_name_H-M   'P 1'
#
loop_
_entity.id
_entity.type
_entity.pdbx_description
1 polymer ?
#
loop_
_entity_poly.entity_id
_entity_poly.type
_entity_poly.pdbx_seq_one_letter_code
_entity_poly.pdbx_strand_id
1 'polypeptide(L)'
;MLVISNWRRRSNLLEQNPPKNLSAADFRPLFEPTEDEIRAFERAEQARLDAARAEERRRIADARIGETREFAKSWSLAPDRKGTIELLFRASQTENAEIFSEISENVLQLWREHRIENLTALELADLLDSHFRILPQQERTSGAVFRLREEIGRLRARSEEID
;
A
#
# COMPACT_ATOMS: atom_id res chain seq x y z
N MET A 1 79.80 35.79 -17.61
CA MET A 1 78.92 36.89 -17.17
C MET A 1 77.60 36.76 -17.95
N LEU A 2 76.54 36.42 -17.20
CA LEU A 2 75.09 36.57 -17.43
C LEU A 2 74.47 36.40 -18.84
N VAL A 3 73.73 35.30 -18.99
CA VAL A 3 72.68 35.04 -19.98
C VAL A 3 71.45 35.87 -19.61
N ILE A 4 70.98 36.74 -20.50
CA ILE A 4 69.77 37.56 -20.31
C ILE A 4 68.55 36.75 -20.77
N SER A 5 67.68 36.45 -19.81
CA SER A 5 66.41 35.74 -19.96
C SER A 5 65.36 36.60 -20.65
N ASN A 6 64.84 36.15 -21.79
CA ASN A 6 63.78 36.83 -22.51
C ASN A 6 62.43 36.14 -22.24
N TRP A 7 61.82 36.43 -21.09
CA TRP A 7 60.45 35.99 -20.78
C TRP A 7 59.43 37.00 -21.31
N ARG A 8 58.99 36.84 -22.57
CA ARG A 8 57.72 37.42 -23.02
C ARG A 8 56.58 36.46 -22.69
N ARG A 9 55.95 36.65 -21.53
CA ARG A 9 54.57 36.19 -21.30
C ARG A 9 53.68 37.42 -21.13
N ARG A 10 52.88 37.72 -22.15
CA ARG A 10 51.63 38.45 -22.01
C ARG A 10 50.60 37.80 -22.92
N SER A 11 50.07 36.67 -22.48
CA SER A 11 48.80 36.15 -22.99
C SER A 11 47.69 37.00 -22.38
N ASN A 12 47.32 38.10 -23.06
CA ASN A 12 46.11 38.88 -22.76
C ASN A 12 44.87 38.06 -23.17
N LEU A 13 44.57 37.00 -22.41
CA LEU A 13 43.41 36.14 -22.61
C LEU A 13 42.08 36.88 -22.39
N LEU A 14 42.10 37.97 -21.61
CA LEU A 14 40.92 38.80 -21.31
C LEU A 14 40.58 39.82 -22.40
N GLU A 15 41.54 40.23 -23.23
CA GLU A 15 41.27 41.18 -24.33
C GLU A 15 40.74 40.48 -25.58
N GLN A 16 41.04 39.19 -25.76
CA GLN A 16 40.64 38.42 -26.96
C GLN A 16 39.23 37.84 -26.86
N ASN A 17 38.62 37.82 -25.67
CA ASN A 17 37.24 37.39 -25.45
C ASN A 17 36.56 38.33 -24.46
N PRO A 18 36.11 39.53 -24.89
CA PRO A 18 35.21 40.32 -24.05
C PRO A 18 33.98 39.47 -23.74
N PRO A 19 33.56 39.35 -22.46
CA PRO A 19 32.39 38.57 -22.11
C PRO A 19 31.18 39.17 -22.84
N LYS A 20 30.65 38.42 -23.81
CA LYS A 20 29.43 38.80 -24.52
C LYS A 20 28.29 38.82 -23.51
N ASN A 21 27.64 39.97 -23.37
CA ASN A 21 26.33 40.15 -22.73
C ASN A 21 26.25 39.65 -21.28
N LEU A 22 26.95 40.31 -20.36
CA LEU A 22 26.61 40.25 -18.94
C LEU A 22 25.85 41.54 -18.59
N SER A 23 24.52 41.52 -18.71
CA SER A 23 23.70 42.63 -18.21
C SER A 23 23.64 42.55 -16.68
N ALA A 24 23.43 43.67 -15.99
CA ALA A 24 23.23 43.68 -14.53
C ALA A 24 22.08 42.77 -14.07
N ALA A 25 21.14 42.44 -14.97
CA ALA A 25 20.04 41.51 -14.73
C ALA A 25 20.46 40.03 -14.80
N ASP A 26 21.61 39.72 -15.42
CA ASP A 26 22.17 38.37 -15.50
C ASP A 26 23.06 38.03 -14.29
N PHE A 27 23.45 39.04 -13.50
CA PHE A 27 24.19 38.86 -12.25
C PHE A 27 23.24 38.53 -11.11
N ARG A 28 22.88 37.24 -11.02
CA ARG A 28 22.21 36.71 -9.84
C ARG A 28 23.21 36.65 -8.67
N PRO A 29 22.81 36.98 -7.44
CA PRO A 29 23.64 36.70 -6.27
C PRO A 29 23.95 35.20 -6.27
N LEU A 30 25.23 34.83 -6.13
CA LEU A 30 25.74 33.45 -6.20
C LEU A 30 25.04 32.45 -5.24
N PHE A 31 24.15 32.93 -4.38
CA PHE A 31 23.55 32.20 -3.28
C PHE A 31 22.02 32.29 -3.22
N GLU A 32 21.35 32.97 -4.16
CA GLU A 32 19.89 33.04 -4.16
C GLU A 32 19.32 31.94 -5.08
N PRO A 33 18.58 30.95 -4.54
CA PRO A 33 17.96 29.91 -5.36
C PRO A 33 17.07 30.51 -6.46
N THR A 34 17.06 29.89 -7.64
CA THR A 34 16.10 30.19 -8.70
C THR A 34 14.71 29.81 -8.24
N GLU A 35 13.69 30.51 -8.73
CA GLU A 35 12.30 30.13 -8.45
C GLU A 35 12.03 28.68 -8.89
N ASP A 36 12.67 28.25 -9.97
CA ASP A 36 12.63 26.85 -10.43
C ASP A 36 13.38 25.89 -9.49
N GLU A 37 14.51 26.28 -8.90
CA GLU A 37 15.19 25.51 -7.85
C GLU A 37 14.36 25.40 -6.57
N ILE A 38 13.65 26.47 -6.18
CA ILE A 38 12.73 26.47 -5.04
C ILE A 38 11.58 25.50 -5.30
N ARG A 39 10.90 25.60 -6.45
CA ARG A 39 9.82 24.68 -6.82
C ARG A 39 10.29 23.24 -7.02
N ALA A 40 11.53 23.03 -7.47
CA ALA A 40 12.11 21.69 -7.58
C ALA A 40 12.39 21.09 -6.19
N PHE A 41 12.91 21.91 -5.26
CA PHE A 41 13.13 21.52 -3.88
C PHE A 41 11.81 21.17 -3.17
N GLU A 42 10.77 22.01 -3.30
CA GLU A 42 9.45 21.76 -2.71
C GLU A 42 8.82 20.47 -3.25
N ARG A 43 8.90 20.22 -4.57
CA ARG A 43 8.41 18.97 -5.16
C ARG A 43 9.20 17.76 -4.66
N ALA A 44 10.52 17.87 -4.54
CA ALA A 44 11.36 16.79 -4.02
C ALA A 44 11.03 16.49 -2.55
N GLU A 45 10.81 17.51 -1.74
CA GLU A 45 10.46 17.36 -0.33
C GLU A 45 9.04 16.78 -0.16
N GLN A 46 8.07 17.27 -0.93
CA GLN A 46 6.71 16.72 -0.93
C GLN A 46 6.71 15.25 -1.36
N ALA A 47 7.46 14.90 -2.41
CA ALA A 47 7.60 13.51 -2.85
C ALA A 47 8.23 12.62 -1.77
N ARG A 48 9.21 13.13 -1.01
CA ARG A 48 9.80 12.39 0.13
C ARG A 48 8.78 12.17 1.25
N LEU A 49 8.00 13.19 1.60
CA LEU A 49 6.96 13.07 2.62
C LEU A 49 5.87 12.07 2.21
N ASP A 50 5.45 12.10 0.94
CA ASP A 50 4.43 11.19 0.44
C ASP A 50 4.96 9.75 0.33
N ALA A 51 6.23 9.57 -0.05
CA ALA A 51 6.89 8.27 -0.03
C ALA A 51 7.00 7.70 1.40
N ALA A 52 7.40 8.53 2.38
CA ALA A 52 7.48 8.12 3.78
C ALA A 52 6.10 7.72 4.33
N ARG A 53 5.06 8.48 4.02
CA ARG A 53 3.68 8.13 4.40
C ARG A 53 3.18 6.85 3.73
N ALA A 54 3.54 6.63 2.47
CA ALA A 54 3.18 5.40 1.76
C ALA A 54 3.86 4.17 2.36
N GLU A 55 5.13 4.29 2.72
CA GLU A 55 5.89 3.25 3.39
C GLU A 55 5.30 2.91 4.77
N GLU A 56 4.94 3.92 5.56
CA GLU A 56 4.31 3.70 6.87
C GLU A 56 2.95 3.01 6.74
N ARG A 57 2.12 3.42 5.77
CA ARG A 57 0.85 2.73 5.48
C ARG A 57 1.07 1.27 5.11
N ARG A 58 2.10 0.96 4.31
CA ARG A 58 2.43 -0.43 3.95
C ARG A 58 2.81 -1.24 5.18
N ARG A 59 3.66 -0.71 6.06
CA ARG A 59 4.04 -1.38 7.32
C ARG A 59 2.85 -1.69 8.21
N ILE A 60 1.94 -0.72 8.37
CA ILE A 60 0.72 -0.91 9.15
C ILE A 60 -0.17 -2.00 8.51
N ALA A 61 -0.32 -2.00 7.19
CA ALA A 61 -1.08 -3.02 6.48
C ALA A 61 -0.46 -4.41 6.65
N ASP A 62 0.85 -4.55 6.47
CA ASP A 62 1.57 -5.81 6.64
C ASP A 62 1.48 -6.35 8.07
N ALA A 63 1.61 -5.45 9.07
CA ALA A 63 1.44 -5.81 10.48
C ALA A 63 0.02 -6.34 10.76
N ARG A 64 -1.02 -5.67 10.26
CA ARG A 64 -2.42 -6.12 10.40
C ARG A 64 -2.66 -7.48 9.76
N ILE A 65 -2.08 -7.72 8.58
CA ILE A 65 -2.15 -9.02 7.91
C ILE A 65 -1.50 -10.10 8.79
N GLY A 66 -0.33 -9.81 9.36
CA GLY A 66 0.37 -10.69 10.30
C GLY A 66 -0.48 -11.03 11.52
N GLU A 67 -0.98 -10.03 12.23
CA GLU A 67 -1.85 -10.19 13.41
C GLU A 67 -3.11 -11.01 13.10
N THR A 68 -3.73 -10.76 11.94
CA THR A 68 -4.93 -11.48 11.50
C THR A 68 -4.62 -12.95 11.26
N ARG A 69 -3.49 -13.27 10.62
CA ARG A 69 -3.06 -14.66 10.39
C ARG A 69 -2.69 -15.38 11.69
N GLU A 70 -2.06 -14.70 12.63
CA GLU A 70 -1.77 -15.26 13.95
C GLU A 70 -3.06 -15.57 14.72
N PHE A 71 -4.03 -14.65 14.67
CA PHE A 71 -5.35 -14.87 15.24
C PHE A 71 -6.09 -16.03 14.56
N ALA A 72 -6.01 -16.16 13.24
CA ALA A 72 -6.61 -17.28 12.53
C ALA A 72 -6.04 -18.64 13.00
N LYS A 73 -4.73 -18.71 13.24
CA LYS A 73 -4.07 -19.91 13.77
C LYS A 73 -4.58 -20.26 15.17
N SER A 74 -4.61 -19.29 16.08
CA SER A 74 -5.10 -19.56 17.45
C SER A 74 -6.59 -19.93 17.47
N TRP A 75 -7.41 -19.23 16.69
CA TRP A 75 -8.84 -19.53 16.56
C TRP A 75 -9.11 -20.92 15.99
N SER A 76 -8.36 -21.38 14.98
CA SER A 76 -8.56 -22.71 14.37
C SER A 76 -8.36 -23.90 15.33
N LEU A 77 -7.70 -23.69 16.48
CA LEU A 77 -7.56 -24.71 17.52
C LEU A 77 -8.87 -24.93 18.26
N ALA A 78 -9.62 -23.87 18.55
CA ALA A 78 -10.87 -23.89 19.27
C ALA A 78 -11.87 -22.93 18.60
N PRO A 79 -12.41 -23.32 17.43
CA PRO A 79 -13.23 -22.42 16.65
C PRO A 79 -14.60 -22.22 17.30
N ASP A 80 -14.92 -20.96 17.59
CA ASP A 80 -16.18 -20.55 18.20
C ASP A 80 -16.92 -19.55 17.32
N ARG A 81 -18.24 -19.40 17.53
CA ARG A 81 -19.06 -18.45 16.77
C ARG A 81 -18.56 -17.01 16.94
N LYS A 82 -18.22 -16.58 18.15
CA LYS A 82 -17.78 -15.20 18.40
C LYS A 82 -16.42 -14.92 17.75
N GLY A 83 -15.46 -15.82 17.91
CA GLY A 83 -14.17 -15.72 17.24
C GLY A 83 -14.27 -15.82 15.72
N THR A 84 -15.25 -16.53 15.16
CA THR A 84 -15.51 -16.54 13.70
C THR A 84 -15.90 -15.14 13.21
N ILE A 85 -16.82 -14.48 13.93
CA ILE A 85 -17.26 -13.11 13.62
C ILE A 85 -16.06 -12.15 13.70
N GLU A 86 -15.30 -12.22 14.80
CA GLU A 86 -14.11 -11.39 15.03
C GLU A 86 -13.03 -11.63 13.96
N LEU A 87 -12.81 -12.89 13.57
CA LEU A 87 -11.82 -13.26 12.56
C LEU A 87 -12.20 -12.68 11.19
N LEU A 88 -13.45 -12.82 10.76
CA LEU A 88 -13.92 -12.25 9.50
C LEU A 88 -13.92 -10.72 9.52
N PHE A 89 -14.22 -10.11 10.66
CA PHE A 89 -14.09 -8.67 10.85
C PHE A 89 -12.65 -8.21 10.66
N ARG A 90 -11.69 -8.82 11.37
CA ARG A 90 -10.25 -8.51 11.21
C ARG A 90 -9.78 -8.72 9.77
N ALA A 91 -10.20 -9.82 9.15
CA ALA A 91 -9.89 -10.11 7.75
C ALA A 91 -10.39 -8.99 6.82
N SER A 92 -11.61 -8.48 7.04
CA SER A 92 -12.16 -7.38 6.24
C SER A 92 -11.41 -6.05 6.43
N GLN A 93 -10.82 -5.83 7.60
CA GLN A 93 -10.01 -4.64 7.91
C GLN A 93 -8.61 -4.67 7.28
N THR A 94 -8.18 -5.80 6.75
CA THR A 94 -6.91 -5.89 6.01
C THR A 94 -7.00 -5.24 4.63
N GLU A 95 -8.22 -4.92 4.15
CA GLU A 95 -8.47 -4.34 2.83
C GLU A 95 -7.83 -5.15 1.68
N ASN A 96 -7.65 -6.46 1.88
CA ASN A 96 -7.03 -7.37 0.92
C ASN A 96 -7.96 -8.54 0.63
N ALA A 97 -8.41 -8.67 -0.62
CA ALA A 97 -9.33 -9.72 -1.05
C ALA A 97 -8.74 -11.13 -0.90
N GLU A 98 -7.44 -11.31 -1.11
CA GLU A 98 -6.80 -12.63 -1.01
C GLU A 98 -6.80 -13.12 0.43
N ILE A 99 -6.44 -12.25 1.38
CA ILE A 99 -6.45 -12.58 2.82
C ILE A 99 -7.86 -12.89 3.30
N PHE A 100 -8.84 -12.07 2.88
CA PHE A 100 -10.23 -12.31 3.24
C PHE A 100 -10.74 -13.63 2.66
N SER A 101 -10.39 -13.96 1.41
CA SER A 101 -10.77 -15.23 0.78
C SER A 101 -10.11 -16.42 1.46
N GLU A 102 -8.81 -16.37 1.73
CA GLU A 102 -8.04 -17.40 2.45
C GLU A 102 -8.70 -17.74 3.80
N ILE A 103 -9.03 -16.71 4.58
CA ILE A 103 -9.66 -16.87 5.89
C ILE A 103 -11.09 -17.41 5.75
N SER A 104 -11.87 -16.89 4.80
CA SER A 104 -13.24 -17.34 4.57
C SER A 104 -13.30 -18.80 4.14
N GLU A 105 -12.36 -19.26 3.31
CA GLU A 105 -12.24 -20.66 2.91
C GLU A 105 -11.91 -21.56 4.11
N ASN A 106 -11.02 -21.13 5.01
CA ASN A 106 -10.72 -21.85 6.25
C ASN A 106 -11.97 -21.95 7.16
N VAL A 107 -12.72 -20.85 7.32
CA VAL A 107 -13.99 -20.85 8.08
C VAL A 107 -14.99 -21.83 7.45
N LEU A 108 -15.17 -21.79 6.13
CA LEU A 108 -16.06 -22.69 5.40
C LEU A 108 -15.66 -24.16 5.58
N GLN A 109 -14.35 -24.46 5.55
CA GLN A 109 -13.84 -25.81 5.77
C GLN A 109 -14.17 -26.29 7.19
N LEU A 110 -13.84 -25.52 8.22
CA LEU A 110 -14.09 -25.90 9.61
C LEU A 110 -15.58 -26.02 9.93
N TRP A 111 -16.42 -25.21 9.29
CA TRP A 111 -17.87 -25.34 9.39
C TRP A 111 -18.38 -26.64 8.77
N ARG A 112 -17.89 -27.02 7.58
CA ARG A 112 -18.22 -28.30 6.92
C ARG A 112 -17.77 -29.52 7.74
N GLU A 113 -16.70 -29.38 8.51
CA GLU A 113 -16.22 -30.38 9.46
C GLU A 113 -17.03 -30.41 10.77
N HIS A 114 -18.09 -29.61 10.88
CA HIS A 114 -18.92 -29.45 12.09
C HIS A 114 -18.12 -29.05 13.34
N ARG A 115 -16.98 -28.39 13.17
CA ARG A 115 -16.14 -27.90 14.29
C ARG A 115 -16.64 -26.59 14.87
N ILE A 116 -17.44 -25.83 14.12
CA ILE A 116 -18.05 -24.57 14.55
C ILE A 116 -19.47 -24.87 15.04
N GLU A 117 -19.66 -24.90 16.34
CA GLU A 117 -20.98 -25.15 16.93
C GLU A 117 -21.92 -23.94 16.76
N ASN A 118 -23.23 -24.22 16.67
CA ASN A 118 -24.30 -23.21 16.68
C ASN A 118 -24.23 -22.17 15.55
N LEU A 119 -23.80 -22.60 14.37
CA LEU A 119 -23.80 -21.77 13.16
C LEU A 119 -24.52 -22.49 12.02
N THR A 120 -25.66 -21.94 11.60
CA THR A 120 -26.42 -22.46 10.45
C THR A 120 -25.78 -22.06 9.12
N ALA A 121 -26.12 -22.75 8.04
CA ALA A 121 -25.64 -22.42 6.69
C ALA A 121 -26.05 -20.99 6.28
N LEU A 122 -27.28 -20.58 6.63
CA LEU A 122 -27.81 -19.26 6.34
C LEU A 122 -27.07 -18.17 7.13
N GLU A 123 -26.87 -18.37 8.44
CA GLU A 123 -26.11 -17.42 9.27
C GLU A 123 -24.67 -17.27 8.77
N LEU A 124 -24.02 -18.36 8.34
CA LEU A 124 -22.68 -18.29 7.78
C LEU A 124 -22.67 -17.52 6.45
N ALA A 125 -23.65 -17.74 5.56
CA ALA A 125 -23.78 -17.02 4.31
C ALA A 125 -23.96 -15.51 4.53
N ASP A 126 -24.81 -15.13 5.48
CA ASP A 126 -25.06 -13.73 5.85
C ASP A 126 -23.82 -13.10 6.50
N LEU A 127 -23.11 -13.85 7.34
CA LEU A 127 -21.87 -13.40 7.97
C LEU A 127 -20.79 -13.10 6.92
N LEU A 128 -20.57 -14.02 5.98
CA LEU A 128 -19.60 -13.84 4.90
C LEU A 128 -19.99 -12.68 3.99
N ASP A 129 -21.27 -12.55 3.59
CA ASP A 129 -21.72 -11.45 2.73
C ASP A 129 -21.60 -10.08 3.43
N SER A 130 -21.95 -10.00 4.71
CA SER A 130 -21.84 -8.77 5.50
C SER A 130 -20.40 -8.27 5.56
N HIS A 131 -19.45 -9.15 5.90
CA HIS A 131 -18.03 -8.77 5.97
C HIS A 131 -17.39 -8.57 4.61
N PHE A 132 -17.86 -9.27 3.59
CA PHE A 132 -17.44 -9.05 2.21
C PHE A 132 -17.77 -7.62 1.73
N ARG A 133 -18.92 -7.07 2.13
CA ARG A 133 -19.33 -5.71 1.75
C ARG A 133 -18.44 -4.62 2.34
N ILE A 134 -17.74 -4.90 3.44
CA ILE A 134 -16.80 -3.98 4.11
C ILE A 134 -15.54 -3.76 3.26
N LEU A 135 -15.15 -4.74 2.44
CA LEU A 135 -13.97 -4.63 1.59
C LEU A 135 -14.07 -3.45 0.61
N PRO A 136 -12.94 -2.82 0.25
CA PRO A 136 -12.90 -1.76 -0.76
C PRO A 136 -13.47 -2.24 -2.10
N GLN A 137 -14.10 -1.33 -2.85
CA GLN A 137 -14.74 -1.69 -4.12
C GLN A 137 -13.78 -2.36 -5.12
N GLN A 138 -12.52 -1.92 -5.15
CA GLN A 138 -11.47 -2.45 -6.03
C GLN A 138 -11.21 -3.94 -5.74
N GLU A 139 -11.16 -4.30 -4.46
CA GLU A 139 -10.92 -5.65 -3.97
C GLU A 139 -12.14 -6.56 -4.16
N ARG A 140 -13.36 -6.04 -4.01
CA ARG A 140 -14.61 -6.81 -4.23
C ARG A 140 -14.81 -7.24 -5.69
N THR A 141 -14.19 -6.54 -6.63
CA THR A 141 -14.21 -6.90 -8.06
C THR A 141 -13.03 -7.78 -8.48
N SER A 142 -12.11 -8.07 -7.55
CA SER A 142 -10.97 -8.94 -7.83
C SER A 142 -11.45 -10.39 -8.08
N GLY A 143 -10.68 -11.14 -8.87
CA GLY A 143 -10.97 -12.56 -9.12
C GLY A 143 -10.87 -13.43 -7.87
N ALA A 144 -10.14 -12.98 -6.83
CA ALA A 144 -9.92 -13.75 -5.60
C ALA A 144 -11.22 -14.07 -4.86
N VAL A 145 -12.19 -13.14 -4.87
CA VAL A 145 -13.46 -13.28 -4.16
C VAL A 145 -14.58 -13.92 -4.99
N PHE A 146 -14.31 -14.26 -6.26
CA PHE A 146 -15.30 -14.88 -7.14
C PHE A 146 -15.82 -16.20 -6.58
N ARG A 147 -14.90 -17.08 -6.15
CA ARG A 147 -15.24 -18.39 -5.56
C ARG A 147 -16.04 -18.25 -4.27
N LEU A 148 -15.69 -17.26 -3.45
CA LEU A 148 -16.41 -16.98 -2.21
C LEU A 148 -17.88 -16.62 -2.47
N ARG A 149 -18.16 -15.83 -3.52
CA ARG A 149 -19.54 -15.48 -3.90
C ARG A 149 -20.33 -16.69 -4.38
N GLU A 150 -19.71 -17.59 -5.13
CA GLU A 150 -20.35 -18.86 -5.51
C GLU A 150 -20.69 -19.71 -4.28
N GLU A 151 -19.77 -19.80 -3.31
CA GLU A 151 -20.00 -20.54 -2.07
C GLU A 151 -21.10 -19.93 -1.20
N ILE A 152 -21.16 -18.60 -1.07
CA ILE A 152 -22.28 -17.92 -0.39
C ILE A 152 -23.62 -18.28 -1.07
N GLY A 153 -23.66 -18.28 -2.41
CA GLY A 153 -24.84 -18.70 -3.18
C GLY A 153 -25.24 -20.15 -2.89
N ARG A 154 -24.28 -21.07 -2.83
CA ARG A 154 -24.52 -22.48 -2.50
C ARG A 154 -25.04 -22.67 -1.07
N LEU A 155 -24.50 -21.92 -0.11
CA LEU A 155 -24.97 -21.97 1.28
C LEU A 155 -26.43 -21.54 1.40
N ARG A 156 -26.85 -20.50 0.66
CA ARG A 156 -28.24 -20.04 0.62
C ARG A 156 -29.16 -21.07 -0.03
N ALA A 157 -28.77 -21.62 -1.18
CA ALA A 157 -29.54 -22.67 -1.84
C ALA A 157 -29.73 -23.90 -0.93
N ARG A 158 -28.68 -24.28 -0.19
CA ARG A 158 -28.75 -25.40 0.77
C ARG A 158 -29.68 -25.11 1.95
N SER A 159 -29.78 -23.87 2.43
CA SER A 159 -30.75 -23.55 3.49
C SER A 159 -32.19 -23.62 3.00
N GLU A 160 -32.45 -23.28 1.73
CA GLU A 160 -33.80 -23.33 1.13
C GLU A 160 -34.28 -24.77 0.86
N GLU A 161 -33.39 -25.76 0.74
CA GLU A 161 -33.75 -27.17 0.55
C GLU A 161 -34.10 -27.91 1.87
N ILE A 162 -33.77 -27.32 3.03
CA ILE A 162 -33.94 -27.95 4.35
C ILE A 162 -35.23 -27.46 5.05
N ASP A 163 -35.87 -26.41 4.54
CA ASP A 163 -37.23 -25.96 4.92
C ASP A 163 -38.31 -26.65 4.08
#